data_AF-A0A2V9MA45-F1
#
_entry.id   AF-A0A2V9MA45-F1
#
_cell.length_a   1.000
_cell.length_b   1.000
_cell.length_c   1.000
_cell.angle_alpha   90.00
_cell.angle_beta   90.00
_cell.angle_gamma   90.00
#
_symmetry.space_group_name_H-M   'P 1'
#
loop_
_entity.id
_entity.type
_entity.pdbx_description
1 polymer ?
#
loop_
_entity_poly.entity_id
_entity_poly.type
_entity_poly.pdbx_seq_one_letter_code
_entity_poly.pdbx_strand_id
1 'polypeptide(L)'
;MLWFRLQQLRSLEWKVRSQAAEKLGESKDPRAVEALVKALKDKDRNVREAAAGSLGRIGDASAVDALLEALKDYDQCVRRAAADALGMIRDERVIERLLPMLKDTDSEFRSAVARTLEIICGGHLTDRQHAACAVARMKWDDLASMGVPAIEPLLGALEDPKSQVRIGAVQALEKIGDARAIEPLVGLLKDSEPKVQEAAAWALAAIGDARAVMPLTVLAGEIHAKSVGATALGRLVERIIQEIPEADLIEVAHRAGQAEEVQQTEKQMSANATQASQPLALLSASHRAQQELLRRGLISKASL
;
A
#
# COMPACT_ATOMS: atom_id res chain seq x y z
N MET A 1 48.21 1.12 -10.47
CA MET A 1 47.22 1.82 -9.62
C MET A 1 46.21 0.88 -8.94
N LEU A 2 45.73 -0.18 -9.61
CA LEU A 2 44.78 -1.15 -9.02
C LEU A 2 45.28 -1.78 -7.71
N TRP A 3 46.51 -2.30 -7.70
CA TRP A 3 47.12 -2.96 -6.53
C TRP A 3 47.12 -2.06 -5.27
N PHE A 4 47.47 -0.77 -5.43
CA PHE A 4 47.48 0.18 -4.32
C PHE A 4 46.08 0.37 -3.71
N ARG A 5 45.04 0.44 -4.54
CA ARG A 5 43.65 0.57 -4.08
C ARG A 5 43.16 -0.71 -3.38
N LEU A 6 43.54 -1.88 -3.88
CA LEU A 6 43.24 -3.16 -3.21
C LEU A 6 43.89 -3.23 -1.82
N GLN A 7 45.09 -2.68 -1.66
CA GLN A 7 45.74 -2.59 -0.35
C GLN A 7 45.01 -1.63 0.60
N GLN A 8 44.51 -0.50 0.09
CA GLN A 8 43.78 0.50 0.90
C GLN A 8 42.47 -0.03 1.49
N LEU A 9 41.84 -1.04 0.88
CA LEU A 9 40.68 -1.74 1.45
C LEU A 9 40.99 -2.43 2.80
N ARG A 10 42.27 -2.58 3.18
CA ARG A 10 42.68 -3.14 4.47
C ARG A 10 42.99 -2.08 5.53
N SER A 11 42.79 -0.80 5.22
CA SER A 11 43.04 0.29 6.17
C SER A 11 42.15 0.17 7.41
N LEU A 12 42.66 0.58 8.58
CA LEU A 12 41.87 0.69 9.81
C LEU A 12 40.81 1.81 9.70
N GLU A 13 41.12 2.85 8.93
CA GLU A 13 40.26 4.01 8.69
C GLU A 13 39.17 3.68 7.67
N TRP A 14 37.91 3.74 8.08
CA TRP A 14 36.77 3.45 7.20
C TRP A 14 36.72 4.39 6.00
N LYS A 15 37.08 5.66 6.18
CA LYS A 15 37.12 6.67 5.10
C LYS A 15 38.07 6.25 3.98
N VAL A 16 39.24 5.72 4.35
CA VAL A 16 40.24 5.24 3.38
C VAL A 16 39.72 4.01 2.64
N ARG A 17 39.05 3.08 3.35
CA ARG A 17 38.43 1.91 2.71
C ARG A 17 37.31 2.30 1.74
N SER A 18 36.44 3.23 2.13
CA SER A 18 35.34 3.73 1.31
C SER A 18 35.84 4.38 0.03
N GLN A 19 36.80 5.30 0.14
CA GLN A 19 37.42 5.95 -1.03
C GLN A 19 38.17 4.95 -1.93
N ALA A 20 38.78 3.92 -1.34
CA ALA A 20 39.42 2.86 -2.12
C ALA A 20 38.38 2.06 -2.91
N ALA A 21 37.25 1.69 -2.28
CA ALA A 21 36.15 1.01 -2.95
C ALA A 21 35.60 1.85 -4.12
N GLU A 22 35.32 3.14 -3.89
CA GLU A 22 34.85 4.06 -4.94
C GLU A 22 35.79 4.12 -6.14
N LYS A 23 37.09 4.32 -5.88
CA LYS A 23 38.12 4.37 -6.93
C LYS A 23 38.33 3.05 -7.66
N LEU A 24 38.01 1.93 -7.03
CA LEU A 24 38.00 0.62 -7.69
C LEU A 24 36.80 0.54 -8.65
N GLY A 25 35.61 0.97 -8.20
CA GLY A 25 34.43 1.06 -9.07
C GLY A 25 34.63 1.99 -10.28
N GLU A 26 35.25 3.16 -10.08
CA GLU A 26 35.57 4.11 -11.16
C GLU A 26 36.49 3.51 -12.23
N SER A 27 37.39 2.59 -11.84
CA SER A 27 38.27 1.94 -12.82
C SER A 27 37.56 0.96 -13.74
N LYS A 28 36.34 0.51 -13.36
CA LYS A 28 35.55 -0.50 -14.08
C LYS A 28 36.33 -1.78 -14.38
N ASP A 29 37.36 -2.09 -13.58
CA ASP A 29 38.21 -3.27 -13.76
C ASP A 29 37.59 -4.48 -13.05
N PRO A 30 37.18 -5.54 -13.78
CA PRO A 30 36.53 -6.71 -13.18
C PRO A 30 37.39 -7.42 -12.12
N ARG A 31 38.72 -7.24 -12.15
CA ARG A 31 39.62 -7.80 -11.13
C ARG A 31 39.37 -7.22 -9.73
N ALA A 32 38.64 -6.11 -9.62
CA ALA A 32 38.24 -5.54 -8.33
C ALA A 32 37.00 -6.21 -7.71
N VAL A 33 36.22 -6.99 -8.47
CA VAL A 33 34.92 -7.52 -8.05
C VAL A 33 35.04 -8.35 -6.78
N GLU A 34 35.95 -9.32 -6.71
CA GLU A 34 36.10 -10.19 -5.53
C GLU A 34 36.44 -9.38 -4.26
N ALA A 35 37.27 -8.34 -4.40
CA ALA A 35 37.66 -7.49 -3.28
C ALA A 35 36.49 -6.60 -2.82
N LEU A 36 35.69 -6.08 -3.76
CA LEU A 36 34.50 -5.30 -3.45
C LEU A 36 33.38 -6.17 -2.86
N VAL A 37 33.22 -7.41 -3.31
CA VAL A 37 32.31 -8.40 -2.71
C VAL A 37 32.68 -8.68 -1.24
N LYS A 38 33.98 -8.73 -0.91
CA LYS A 38 34.42 -8.81 0.50
C LYS A 38 34.09 -7.52 1.27
N ALA A 39 34.25 -6.36 0.64
CA ALA A 39 33.93 -5.07 1.24
C ALA A 39 32.43 -4.84 1.49
N LEU A 40 31.54 -5.57 0.82
CA LEU A 40 30.10 -5.62 1.17
C LEU A 40 29.84 -6.15 2.59
N LYS A 41 30.82 -6.77 3.24
CA LYS A 41 30.72 -7.28 4.62
C LYS A 41 31.50 -6.42 5.62
N ASP A 42 31.91 -5.21 5.22
CA ASP A 42 32.65 -4.30 6.09
C ASP A 42 31.82 -3.87 7.30
N LYS A 43 32.50 -3.64 8.43
CA LYS A 43 31.86 -3.15 9.66
C LYS A 43 31.23 -1.77 9.50
N ASP A 44 31.77 -0.95 8.60
CA ASP A 44 31.31 0.42 8.38
C ASP A 44 30.34 0.48 7.20
N ARG A 45 29.17 1.08 7.44
CA ARG A 45 28.10 1.19 6.44
C ARG A 45 28.54 1.92 5.17
N ASN A 46 29.41 2.94 5.28
CA ASN A 46 29.79 3.75 4.13
C ASN A 46 30.71 2.94 3.20
N VAL A 47 31.53 2.05 3.77
CA VAL A 47 32.36 1.12 3.00
C VAL A 47 31.48 0.10 2.27
N ARG A 48 30.45 -0.45 2.94
CA ARG A 48 29.51 -1.38 2.31
C ARG A 48 28.70 -0.71 1.19
N GLU A 49 28.20 0.49 1.42
CA GLU A 49 27.48 1.31 0.44
C GLU A 49 28.38 1.62 -0.78
N ALA A 50 29.60 2.10 -0.54
CA ALA A 50 30.58 2.36 -1.59
C ALA A 50 30.92 1.10 -2.39
N ALA A 51 31.04 -0.05 -1.72
CA ALA A 51 31.28 -1.33 -2.37
C ALA A 51 30.11 -1.73 -3.27
N ALA A 52 28.86 -1.65 -2.78
CA ALA A 52 27.67 -1.96 -3.57
C ALA A 52 27.57 -1.08 -4.82
N GLY A 53 27.67 0.24 -4.65
CA GLY A 53 27.64 1.18 -5.77
C GLY A 53 28.78 0.95 -6.77
N SER A 54 29.97 0.59 -6.29
CA SER A 54 31.13 0.30 -7.13
C SER A 54 30.96 -0.99 -7.95
N LEU A 55 30.36 -2.03 -7.37
CA LEU A 55 30.02 -3.26 -8.09
C LEU A 55 29.02 -2.99 -9.21
N GLY A 56 28.01 -2.14 -8.96
CA GLY A 56 27.07 -1.68 -9.99
C GLY A 56 27.76 -0.96 -11.15
N ARG A 57 28.72 -0.06 -10.86
CA ARG A 57 29.49 0.66 -11.90
C ARG A 57 30.39 -0.24 -12.73
N ILE A 58 30.93 -1.30 -12.13
CA ILE A 58 31.71 -2.31 -12.85
C ILE A 58 30.78 -3.11 -13.78
N GLY A 59 29.59 -3.47 -13.31
CA GLY A 59 28.58 -4.15 -14.13
C GLY A 59 28.82 -5.64 -14.33
N ASP A 60 29.68 -6.26 -13.51
CA ASP A 60 29.99 -7.69 -13.60
C ASP A 60 28.91 -8.53 -12.92
N ALA A 61 28.28 -9.43 -13.69
CA ALA A 61 27.20 -10.30 -13.23
C ALA A 61 27.61 -11.29 -12.13
N SER A 62 28.91 -11.56 -11.95
CA SER A 62 29.40 -12.39 -10.83
C SER A 62 29.14 -11.75 -9.45
N ALA A 63 28.84 -10.45 -9.39
CA ALA A 63 28.51 -9.75 -8.16
C ALA A 63 27.03 -9.90 -7.74
N VAL A 64 26.16 -10.44 -8.61
CA VAL A 64 24.70 -10.44 -8.41
C VAL A 64 24.29 -11.12 -7.10
N ASP A 65 24.80 -12.32 -6.82
CA ASP A 65 24.43 -13.05 -5.59
C ASP A 65 24.87 -12.30 -4.33
N ALA A 66 26.04 -11.67 -4.37
CA ALA A 66 26.53 -10.86 -3.25
C ALA A 66 25.69 -9.59 -3.03
N LEU A 67 25.25 -8.95 -4.11
CA LEU A 67 24.35 -7.79 -4.06
C LEU A 67 22.94 -8.18 -3.58
N LEU A 68 22.43 -9.35 -3.99
CA LEU A 68 21.16 -9.89 -3.47
C LEU A 68 21.20 -10.11 -1.96
N GLU A 69 22.32 -10.57 -1.41
CA GLU A 69 22.49 -10.65 0.05
C GLU A 69 22.61 -9.26 0.69
N ALA A 70 23.24 -8.29 0.04
CA ALA A 70 23.33 -6.91 0.52
C ALA A 70 21.97 -6.16 0.56
N LEU A 71 20.93 -6.64 -0.13
CA LEU A 71 19.56 -6.10 0.00
C LEU A 71 18.96 -6.33 1.40
N LYS A 72 19.53 -7.26 2.17
CA LYS A 72 19.14 -7.58 3.55
C LYS A 72 19.99 -6.85 4.59
N ASP A 73 20.85 -5.92 4.17
CA ASP A 73 21.66 -5.12 5.09
C ASP A 73 20.77 -4.35 6.09
N TYR A 74 21.29 -4.10 7.29
CA TYR A 74 20.55 -3.34 8.30
C TYR A 74 20.48 -1.84 7.98
N ASP A 75 21.42 -1.32 7.19
CA ASP A 75 21.46 0.09 6.79
C ASP A 75 20.74 0.32 5.46
N GLN A 76 19.75 1.22 5.49
CA GLN A 76 18.90 1.53 4.34
C GLN A 76 19.66 2.10 3.14
N CYS A 77 20.77 2.83 3.35
CA CYS A 77 21.59 3.33 2.25
C CYS A 77 22.31 2.18 1.53
N VAL A 78 22.81 1.19 2.28
CA VAL A 78 23.45 0.00 1.69
C VAL A 78 22.45 -0.81 0.89
N ARG A 79 21.25 -1.06 1.44
CA ARG A 79 20.17 -1.80 0.73
C ARG A 79 19.82 -1.13 -0.59
N ARG A 80 19.62 0.20 -0.58
CA ARG A 80 19.32 1.00 -1.78
C ARG A 80 20.46 0.96 -2.78
N ALA A 81 21.71 1.13 -2.35
CA ALA A 81 22.87 1.03 -3.21
C ALA A 81 22.99 -0.35 -3.88
N ALA A 82 22.64 -1.42 -3.16
CA ALA A 82 22.58 -2.77 -3.72
C ALA A 82 21.47 -2.90 -4.78
N ALA A 83 20.26 -2.37 -4.51
CA ALA A 83 19.17 -2.37 -5.48
C ALA A 83 19.53 -1.58 -6.76
N ASP A 84 20.10 -0.39 -6.62
CA ASP A 84 20.54 0.44 -7.74
C ASP A 84 21.66 -0.27 -8.53
N ALA A 85 22.61 -0.92 -7.84
CA ALA A 85 23.69 -1.67 -8.48
C ALA A 85 23.16 -2.87 -9.29
N LEU A 86 22.17 -3.60 -8.80
CA LEU A 86 21.49 -4.65 -9.56
C LEU A 86 20.81 -4.11 -10.82
N GLY A 87 20.22 -2.91 -10.72
CA GLY A 87 19.65 -2.19 -11.87
C GLY A 87 20.70 -1.77 -12.90
N MET A 88 21.94 -1.46 -12.49
CA MET A 88 23.05 -1.17 -13.41
C MET A 88 23.57 -2.43 -14.11
N ILE A 89 23.60 -3.57 -13.41
CA ILE A 89 24.06 -4.86 -13.96
C ILE A 89 23.04 -5.41 -14.97
N ARG A 90 21.74 -5.17 -14.74
CA ARG A 90 20.62 -5.60 -15.61
C ARG A 90 20.51 -7.11 -15.82
N ASP A 91 20.82 -7.88 -14.78
CA ASP A 91 20.63 -9.33 -14.79
C ASP A 91 19.17 -9.69 -14.50
N GLU A 92 18.45 -10.22 -15.49
CA GLU A 92 17.02 -10.57 -15.37
C GLU A 92 16.73 -11.63 -14.30
N ARG A 93 17.74 -12.42 -13.89
CA ARG A 93 17.58 -13.46 -12.86
C ARG A 93 17.18 -12.90 -11.50
N VAL A 94 17.35 -11.59 -11.28
CA VAL A 94 16.98 -10.95 -10.00
C VAL A 94 15.50 -10.58 -9.90
N ILE A 95 14.73 -10.61 -10.99
CA ILE A 95 13.33 -10.14 -11.01
C ILE A 95 12.50 -10.84 -9.92
N GLU A 96 12.48 -12.17 -9.93
CA GLU A 96 11.74 -12.98 -8.95
C GLU A 96 12.21 -12.77 -7.50
N ARG A 97 13.47 -12.36 -7.32
CA ARG A 97 14.03 -12.06 -6.00
C ARG A 97 13.65 -10.66 -5.52
N LEU A 98 13.47 -9.71 -6.44
CA LEU A 98 13.16 -8.32 -6.14
C LEU A 98 11.66 -8.06 -5.95
N LEU A 99 10.78 -8.80 -6.64
CA LEU A 99 9.33 -8.60 -6.55
C LEU A 99 8.77 -8.59 -5.11
N PRO A 100 9.16 -9.52 -4.20
CA PRO A 100 8.66 -9.49 -2.82
C PRO A 100 9.11 -8.24 -2.05
N MET A 101 10.22 -7.61 -2.45
CA MET A 101 10.78 -6.43 -1.79
C MET A 101 10.00 -5.14 -2.08
N LEU A 102 9.08 -5.17 -3.05
CA LEU A 102 8.10 -4.09 -3.26
C LEU A 102 7.11 -3.94 -2.09
N LYS A 103 7.12 -4.85 -1.11
CA LYS A 103 6.31 -4.78 0.11
C LYS A 103 7.14 -4.43 1.35
N ASP A 104 8.41 -4.03 1.18
CA ASP A 104 9.27 -3.67 2.31
C ASP A 104 8.72 -2.48 3.10
N THR A 105 8.98 -2.41 4.41
CA THR A 105 8.49 -1.29 5.24
C THR A 105 9.13 0.06 4.88
N ASP A 106 10.33 0.06 4.30
CA ASP A 106 11.02 1.28 3.89
C ASP A 106 10.58 1.71 2.48
N SER A 107 9.85 2.82 2.39
CA SER A 107 9.35 3.34 1.11
C SER A 107 10.45 3.75 0.13
N GLU A 108 11.59 4.26 0.62
CA GLU A 108 12.69 4.66 -0.25
C GLU A 108 13.33 3.42 -0.88
N PHE A 109 13.48 2.36 -0.10
CA PHE A 109 13.95 1.08 -0.60
C PHE A 109 12.97 0.45 -1.59
N ARG A 110 11.66 0.42 -1.29
CA ARG A 110 10.64 -0.05 -2.25
C ARG A 110 10.70 0.71 -3.57
N SER A 111 10.85 2.03 -3.52
CA SER A 111 10.94 2.90 -4.70
C SER A 111 12.20 2.61 -5.53
N ALA A 112 13.34 2.36 -4.88
CA ALA A 112 14.56 1.92 -5.53
C ALA A 112 14.40 0.56 -6.23
N VAL A 113 13.82 -0.43 -5.53
CA VAL A 113 13.51 -1.75 -6.10
C VAL A 113 12.58 -1.64 -7.31
N ALA A 114 11.52 -0.84 -7.22
CA ALA A 114 10.60 -0.62 -8.33
C ALA A 114 11.29 -0.02 -9.55
N ARG A 115 12.16 0.98 -9.35
CA ARG A 115 12.97 1.58 -10.42
C ARG A 115 13.91 0.53 -11.04
N THR A 116 14.56 -0.27 -10.22
CA THR A 116 15.43 -1.36 -10.69
C THR A 116 14.65 -2.36 -11.54
N LEU A 117 13.48 -2.81 -11.08
CA LEU A 117 12.61 -3.70 -11.85
C LEU A 117 12.21 -3.09 -13.19
N GLU A 118 11.84 -1.81 -13.23
CA GLU A 118 11.52 -1.11 -14.49
C GLU A 118 12.73 -1.01 -15.44
N ILE A 119 13.95 -0.80 -14.91
CA ILE A 119 15.19 -0.73 -15.72
C ILE A 119 15.55 -2.10 -16.31
N ILE A 120 15.40 -3.17 -15.53
CA ILE A 120 15.72 -4.54 -15.94
C ILE A 120 14.68 -5.04 -16.94
N CYS A 121 13.40 -4.74 -16.71
CA CYS A 121 12.30 -5.30 -17.48
C CYS A 121 11.92 -4.37 -18.63
N GLY A 122 12.46 -4.63 -19.82
CA GLY A 122 12.04 -3.99 -21.09
C GLY A 122 10.64 -4.40 -21.58
N GLY A 123 9.64 -4.50 -20.70
CA GLY A 123 8.25 -4.88 -21.03
C GLY A 123 7.80 -6.27 -20.56
N HIS A 124 8.64 -7.02 -19.85
CA HIS A 124 8.34 -8.40 -19.41
C HIS A 124 7.52 -8.51 -18.11
N LEU A 125 7.18 -7.40 -17.46
CA LEU A 125 6.34 -7.44 -16.27
C LEU A 125 4.87 -7.61 -16.67
N THR A 126 4.16 -8.45 -15.93
CA THR A 126 2.69 -8.50 -16.00
C THR A 126 2.09 -7.17 -15.54
N ASP A 127 0.87 -6.85 -15.97
CA ASP A 127 0.18 -5.63 -15.54
C ASP A 127 0.07 -5.51 -14.01
N ARG A 128 -0.09 -6.64 -13.32
CA ARG A 128 -0.08 -6.70 -11.84
C ARG A 128 1.28 -6.33 -11.24
N GLN A 129 2.37 -6.74 -11.87
CA GLN A 129 3.72 -6.38 -11.41
C GLN A 129 4.03 -4.91 -11.72
N HIS A 130 3.60 -4.39 -12.88
CA HIS A 130 3.64 -2.95 -13.17
C HIS A 130 2.86 -2.14 -12.12
N ALA A 131 1.67 -2.61 -11.73
CA ALA A 131 0.88 -2.01 -10.67
C ALA A 131 1.65 -2.00 -9.33
N ALA A 132 2.26 -3.11 -8.95
CA ALA A 132 3.05 -3.17 -7.72
C ALA A 132 4.23 -2.17 -7.73
N CYS A 133 4.92 -2.03 -8.87
CA CYS A 133 5.95 -1.00 -9.05
C CYS A 133 5.38 0.42 -8.94
N ALA A 134 4.22 0.68 -9.54
CA ALA A 134 3.56 1.99 -9.46
C ALA A 134 3.13 2.34 -8.02
N VAL A 135 2.66 1.38 -7.23
CA VAL A 135 2.36 1.56 -5.79
C VAL A 135 3.63 1.95 -5.03
N ALA A 136 4.72 1.22 -5.23
CA ALA A 136 6.00 1.50 -4.57
C ALA A 136 6.56 2.89 -4.92
N ARG A 137 6.24 3.40 -6.11
CA ARG A 137 6.61 4.75 -6.59
C ARG A 137 5.55 5.82 -6.34
N MET A 138 4.44 5.46 -5.67
CA MET A 138 3.31 6.34 -5.37
C MET A 138 2.69 7.01 -6.62
N LYS A 139 2.62 6.29 -7.74
CA LYS A 139 2.00 6.77 -9.00
C LYS A 139 0.51 6.42 -9.04
N TRP A 140 -0.28 7.09 -8.22
CA TRP A 140 -1.71 6.76 -8.01
C TRP A 140 -2.59 6.98 -9.25
N ASP A 141 -2.30 8.00 -10.05
CA ASP A 141 -3.06 8.29 -11.27
C ASP A 141 -2.82 7.25 -12.38
N ASP A 142 -1.59 6.76 -12.50
CA ASP A 142 -1.25 5.66 -13.42
C ASP A 142 -2.00 4.39 -13.01
N LEU A 143 -2.04 4.09 -11.71
CA LEU A 143 -2.78 2.95 -11.15
C LEU A 143 -4.28 3.04 -11.41
N ALA A 144 -4.87 4.22 -11.23
CA ALA A 144 -6.27 4.46 -11.56
C ALA A 144 -6.55 4.22 -13.05
N SER A 145 -5.66 4.68 -13.92
CA SER A 145 -5.76 4.50 -15.38
C SER A 145 -5.59 3.04 -15.81
N MET A 146 -4.83 2.25 -15.05
CA MET A 146 -4.64 0.82 -15.30
C MET A 146 -5.89 -0.01 -14.97
N GLY A 147 -6.71 0.41 -14.01
CA GLY A 147 -7.95 -0.28 -13.66
C GLY A 147 -7.74 -1.61 -12.91
N VAL A 148 -8.40 -2.67 -13.36
CA VAL A 148 -8.49 -3.96 -12.64
C VAL A 148 -7.14 -4.55 -12.18
N PRO A 149 -6.06 -4.54 -12.99
CA PRO A 149 -4.76 -5.07 -12.56
C PRO A 149 -4.16 -4.36 -11.34
N ALA A 150 -4.57 -3.11 -11.07
CA ALA A 150 -4.09 -2.32 -9.95
C ALA A 150 -4.76 -2.68 -8.61
N ILE A 151 -5.90 -3.37 -8.62
CA ILE A 151 -6.71 -3.60 -7.42
C ILE A 151 -5.93 -4.38 -6.37
N GLU A 152 -5.41 -5.55 -6.72
CA GLU A 152 -4.69 -6.40 -5.75
C GLU A 152 -3.49 -5.69 -5.11
N PRO A 153 -2.61 -5.00 -5.87
CA PRO A 153 -1.56 -4.16 -5.27
C PRO A 153 -2.07 -3.01 -4.42
N LEU A 154 -3.16 -2.33 -4.84
CA LEU A 154 -3.76 -1.22 -4.09
C LEU A 154 -4.37 -1.70 -2.77
N LEU A 155 -5.05 -2.86 -2.76
CA LEU A 155 -5.58 -3.47 -1.53
C LEU A 155 -4.46 -3.75 -0.53
N GLY A 156 -3.34 -4.31 -0.99
CA GLY A 156 -2.16 -4.50 -0.13
C GLY A 156 -1.56 -3.19 0.39
N ALA A 157 -1.70 -2.09 -0.35
CA ALA A 157 -1.20 -0.77 0.07
C ALA A 157 -2.06 -0.09 1.15
N LEU A 158 -3.30 -0.57 1.37
CA LEU A 158 -4.16 -0.08 2.46
C LEU A 158 -3.63 -0.46 3.84
N GLU A 159 -2.72 -1.43 3.95
CA GLU A 159 -2.09 -1.83 5.20
C GLU A 159 -0.72 -1.16 5.43
N ASP A 160 -0.29 -0.24 4.54
CA ASP A 160 1.02 0.39 4.63
C ASP A 160 1.15 1.23 5.91
N PRO A 161 2.30 1.20 6.62
CA PRO A 161 2.50 1.98 7.83
C PRO A 161 2.35 3.49 7.61
N LYS A 162 2.65 4.00 6.41
CA LYS A 162 2.53 5.42 6.07
C LYS A 162 1.10 5.75 5.65
N SER A 163 0.47 6.66 6.39
CA SER A 163 -0.87 7.15 6.05
C SER A 163 -0.96 7.75 4.64
N GLN A 164 0.10 8.40 4.15
CA GLN A 164 0.14 8.92 2.78
C GLN A 164 -0.04 7.82 1.72
N VAL A 165 0.53 6.63 1.94
CA VAL A 165 0.39 5.49 1.03
C VAL A 165 -1.04 4.96 1.07
N ARG A 166 -1.61 4.81 2.27
CA ARG A 166 -3.00 4.40 2.44
C ARG A 166 -3.97 5.36 1.75
N ILE A 167 -3.81 6.67 1.95
CA ILE A 167 -4.65 7.70 1.31
C ILE A 167 -4.56 7.62 -0.22
N GLY A 168 -3.33 7.56 -0.78
CA GLY A 168 -3.15 7.46 -2.22
C GLY A 168 -3.76 6.19 -2.81
N ALA A 169 -3.65 5.07 -2.08
CA ALA A 169 -4.28 3.82 -2.49
C ALA A 169 -5.82 3.90 -2.47
N VAL A 170 -6.40 4.50 -1.43
CA VAL A 170 -7.85 4.76 -1.35
C VAL A 170 -8.33 5.61 -2.53
N GLN A 171 -7.62 6.70 -2.85
CA GLN A 171 -7.97 7.59 -3.97
C GLN A 171 -7.90 6.89 -5.33
N ALA A 172 -6.91 6.01 -5.52
CA ALA A 172 -6.82 5.20 -6.74
C ALA A 172 -7.97 4.20 -6.83
N LEU A 173 -8.30 3.51 -5.73
CA LEU A 173 -9.43 2.56 -5.67
C LEU A 173 -10.78 3.25 -5.91
N GLU A 174 -10.97 4.47 -5.37
CA GLU A 174 -12.15 5.30 -5.64
C GLU A 174 -12.32 5.53 -7.14
N LYS A 175 -11.26 5.96 -7.83
CA LYS A 175 -11.28 6.22 -9.28
C LYS A 175 -11.54 4.95 -10.10
N ILE A 176 -11.04 3.80 -9.63
CA ILE A 176 -11.26 2.51 -10.29
C ILE A 176 -12.73 2.06 -10.11
N GLY A 177 -13.33 2.32 -8.95
CA GLY A 177 -14.74 2.04 -8.71
C GLY A 177 -15.08 0.55 -8.51
N ASP A 178 -14.09 -0.32 -8.25
CA ASP A 178 -14.31 -1.76 -8.17
C ASP A 178 -14.83 -2.20 -6.79
N ALA A 179 -15.90 -2.98 -6.81
CA ALA A 179 -16.61 -3.46 -5.62
C ALA A 179 -15.78 -4.37 -4.69
N ARG A 180 -14.63 -4.90 -5.14
CA ARG A 180 -13.68 -5.63 -4.28
C ARG A 180 -13.03 -4.74 -3.23
N ALA A 181 -12.99 -3.43 -3.44
CA ALA A 181 -12.42 -2.48 -2.50
C ALA A 181 -13.31 -2.21 -1.28
N ILE A 182 -14.59 -2.58 -1.31
CA ILE A 182 -15.56 -2.19 -0.28
C ILE A 182 -15.19 -2.70 1.12
N GLU A 183 -14.98 -4.02 1.30
CA GLU A 183 -14.65 -4.56 2.63
C GLU A 183 -13.32 -4.00 3.17
N PRO A 184 -12.23 -3.92 2.37
CA PRO A 184 -11.00 -3.27 2.81
C PRO A 184 -11.17 -1.79 3.19
N LEU A 185 -11.95 -1.03 2.42
CA LEU A 185 -12.23 0.39 2.72
C LEU A 185 -13.09 0.56 3.97
N VAL A 186 -14.03 -0.36 4.24
CA VAL A 186 -14.80 -0.39 5.49
C VAL A 186 -13.87 -0.58 6.70
N GLY A 187 -12.84 -1.42 6.57
CA GLY A 187 -11.81 -1.57 7.59
C GLY A 187 -11.08 -0.26 7.94
N LEU A 188 -10.81 0.58 6.92
CA LEU A 188 -10.12 1.86 7.09
C LEU A 188 -10.96 2.96 7.75
N LEU A 189 -12.27 2.78 7.92
CA LEU A 189 -13.08 3.74 8.70
C LEU A 189 -12.64 3.79 10.18
N LYS A 190 -11.92 2.77 10.65
CA LYS A 190 -11.34 2.69 12.00
C LYS A 190 -9.84 3.00 12.05
N ASP A 191 -9.26 3.49 10.95
CA ASP A 191 -7.84 3.82 10.88
C ASP A 191 -7.45 4.85 11.94
N SER A 192 -6.23 4.77 12.49
CA SER A 192 -5.75 5.74 13.49
C SER A 192 -5.63 7.17 12.96
N GLU A 193 -5.48 7.35 11.65
CA GLU A 193 -5.31 8.65 11.01
C GLU A 193 -6.66 9.16 10.48
N PRO A 194 -7.17 10.30 10.97
CA PRO A 194 -8.47 10.85 10.55
C PRO A 194 -8.59 11.10 9.04
N LYS A 195 -7.48 11.50 8.39
CA LYS A 195 -7.46 11.70 6.92
C LYS A 195 -7.68 10.40 6.15
N VAL A 196 -7.22 9.27 6.69
CA VAL A 196 -7.43 7.95 6.07
C VAL A 196 -8.89 7.53 6.23
N GLN A 197 -9.47 7.71 7.42
CA GLN A 197 -10.90 7.46 7.68
C GLN A 197 -11.78 8.29 6.74
N GLU A 198 -11.47 9.57 6.59
CA GLU A 198 -12.20 10.48 5.71
C GLU A 198 -12.10 10.04 4.25
N ALA A 199 -10.88 9.77 3.76
CA ALA A 199 -10.70 9.28 2.40
C ALA A 199 -11.48 7.98 2.14
N ALA A 200 -11.47 7.04 3.10
CA ALA A 200 -12.20 5.79 2.98
C ALA A 200 -13.71 6.01 2.92
N ALA A 201 -14.25 6.91 3.76
CA ALA A 201 -15.67 7.24 3.75
C ALA A 201 -16.11 7.83 2.41
N TRP A 202 -15.32 8.76 1.86
CA TRP A 202 -15.60 9.35 0.55
C TRP A 202 -15.50 8.33 -0.59
N ALA A 203 -14.48 7.47 -0.56
CA ALA A 203 -14.31 6.42 -1.56
C ALA A 203 -15.50 5.44 -1.55
N LEU A 204 -15.95 4.99 -0.37
CA LEU A 204 -17.13 4.14 -0.25
C LEU A 204 -18.39 4.80 -0.82
N ALA A 205 -18.61 6.08 -0.52
CA ALA A 205 -19.73 6.84 -1.06
C ALA A 205 -19.65 7.01 -2.58
N ALA A 206 -18.45 7.20 -3.12
CA ALA A 206 -18.21 7.35 -4.54
C ALA A 206 -18.37 6.04 -5.32
N ILE A 207 -17.93 4.89 -4.77
CA ILE A 207 -18.11 3.58 -5.39
C ILE A 207 -19.61 3.21 -5.47
N GLY A 208 -20.41 3.62 -4.49
CA GLY A 208 -21.86 3.50 -4.57
C GLY A 208 -22.43 2.13 -4.16
N ASP A 209 -21.65 1.29 -3.50
CA ASP A 209 -22.07 -0.06 -3.10
C ASP A 209 -22.91 -0.04 -1.81
N ALA A 210 -24.05 -0.74 -1.84
CA ALA A 210 -24.99 -0.80 -0.72
C ALA A 210 -24.38 -1.37 0.58
N ARG A 211 -23.33 -2.21 0.49
CA ARG A 211 -22.63 -2.76 1.65
C ARG A 211 -21.99 -1.68 2.53
N ALA A 212 -21.73 -0.49 1.98
CA ALA A 212 -21.15 0.63 2.71
C ALA A 212 -22.15 1.42 3.58
N VAL A 213 -23.46 1.19 3.42
CA VAL A 213 -24.50 1.96 4.13
C VAL A 213 -24.38 1.81 5.65
N MET A 214 -24.30 0.57 6.15
CA MET A 214 -24.23 0.32 7.59
C MET A 214 -22.91 0.82 8.21
N PRO A 215 -21.73 0.53 7.62
CA PRO A 215 -20.46 1.10 8.09
C PRO A 215 -20.44 2.63 8.18
N LEU A 216 -20.97 3.34 7.18
CA LEU A 216 -21.03 4.81 7.20
C LEU A 216 -22.04 5.35 8.22
N THR A 217 -23.13 4.61 8.47
CA THR A 217 -24.09 4.94 9.54
C THR A 217 -23.44 4.88 10.92
N VAL A 218 -22.63 3.84 11.16
CA VAL A 218 -21.84 3.73 12.39
C VAL A 218 -20.87 4.89 12.53
N LEU A 219 -20.11 5.21 11.47
CA LEU A 219 -19.17 6.34 11.47
C LEU A 219 -19.86 7.68 11.74
N ALA A 220 -21.06 7.90 11.17
CA ALA A 220 -21.86 9.11 11.44
C ALA A 220 -22.28 9.23 12.92
N GLY A 221 -22.33 8.10 13.64
CA GLY A 221 -22.59 8.07 15.08
C GLY A 221 -21.40 8.50 15.94
N GLU A 222 -20.17 8.46 15.42
CA GLU A 222 -18.96 8.75 16.19
C GLU A 222 -18.74 10.26 16.35
N ILE A 223 -18.44 10.71 17.58
CA ILE A 223 -18.32 12.14 17.91
C ILE A 223 -17.33 12.88 17.00
N HIS A 224 -16.20 12.25 16.69
CA HIS A 224 -15.11 12.87 15.94
C HIS A 224 -15.23 12.74 14.42
N ALA A 225 -16.03 11.78 13.92
CA ALA A 225 -16.21 11.51 12.49
C ALA A 225 -17.66 11.74 12.00
N LYS A 226 -18.54 12.26 12.87
CA LYS A 226 -19.97 12.48 12.62
C LYS A 226 -20.28 13.21 11.32
N SER A 227 -19.60 14.34 11.07
CA SER A 227 -19.84 15.17 9.89
C SER A 227 -19.48 14.45 8.59
N VAL A 228 -18.32 13.80 8.58
CA VAL A 228 -17.79 13.03 7.45
C VAL A 228 -18.68 11.84 7.16
N GLY A 229 -18.98 11.02 8.18
CA GLY A 229 -19.85 9.86 8.05
C GLY A 229 -21.25 10.22 7.55
N ALA A 230 -21.85 11.28 8.09
CA ALA A 230 -23.18 11.73 7.66
C ALA A 230 -23.20 12.21 6.20
N THR A 231 -22.17 12.94 5.77
CA THR A 231 -22.14 13.50 4.41
C THR A 231 -21.82 12.41 3.38
N ALA A 232 -20.88 11.51 3.70
CA ALA A 232 -20.59 10.34 2.89
C ALA A 232 -21.83 9.43 2.75
N LEU A 233 -22.54 9.16 3.84
CA LEU A 233 -23.78 8.39 3.81
C LEU A 233 -24.86 9.04 2.94
N GLY A 234 -25.04 10.35 3.06
CA GLY A 234 -25.99 11.11 2.23
C GLY A 234 -25.68 10.94 0.73
N ARG A 235 -24.41 11.09 0.36
CA ARG A 235 -23.95 10.93 -1.03
C ARG A 235 -24.14 9.50 -1.54
N LEU A 236 -23.85 8.49 -0.71
CA LEU A 236 -24.03 7.08 -1.04
C LEU A 236 -25.51 6.78 -1.34
N VAL A 237 -26.41 7.20 -0.45
CA VAL A 237 -27.86 6.95 -0.59
C VAL A 237 -28.41 7.63 -1.85
N GLU A 238 -28.00 8.87 -2.14
CA GLU A 238 -28.39 9.56 -3.37
C GLU A 238 -27.96 8.81 -4.62
N ARG A 239 -26.74 8.23 -4.61
CA ARG A 239 -26.21 7.45 -5.73
C ARG A 239 -26.96 6.13 -5.92
N ILE A 240 -27.18 5.37 -4.84
CA ILE A 240 -27.92 4.10 -4.87
C ILE A 240 -29.34 4.30 -5.40
N ILE A 241 -30.01 5.40 -4.99
CA ILE A 241 -31.36 5.75 -5.46
C ILE A 241 -31.37 6.06 -6.97
N GLN A 242 -30.27 6.62 -7.51
CA GLN A 242 -30.16 6.95 -8.92
C GLN A 242 -29.76 5.76 -9.81
N GLU A 243 -29.02 4.77 -9.29
CA GLU A 243 -28.42 3.69 -10.09
C GLU A 243 -29.14 2.32 -10.01
N ILE A 244 -30.04 2.05 -9.05
CA ILE A 244 -30.68 0.72 -8.89
C ILE A 244 -32.21 0.75 -9.14
N PRO A 245 -32.77 -0.08 -10.05
CA PRO A 245 -34.22 -0.35 -10.12
C PRO A 245 -34.70 -1.08 -8.84
N GLU A 246 -35.85 -0.68 -8.29
CA GLU A 246 -36.44 -1.11 -7.00
C GLU A 246 -36.33 -2.60 -6.58
N ALA A 247 -36.17 -3.54 -7.52
CA ALA A 247 -36.20 -4.98 -7.28
C ALA A 247 -34.96 -5.55 -6.58
N ASP A 248 -33.75 -5.09 -6.92
CA ASP A 248 -32.50 -5.72 -6.43
C ASP A 248 -32.12 -5.28 -5.01
N LEU A 249 -32.64 -4.14 -4.56
CA LEU A 249 -32.45 -3.61 -3.20
C LEU A 249 -33.17 -4.43 -2.12
N ILE A 250 -34.28 -5.07 -2.48
CA ILE A 250 -35.06 -5.92 -1.58
C ILE A 250 -34.28 -7.18 -1.25
N GLU A 251 -33.60 -7.78 -2.23
CA GLU A 251 -32.84 -9.02 -2.04
C GLU A 251 -31.60 -8.83 -1.15
N VAL A 252 -30.89 -7.70 -1.31
CA VAL A 252 -29.71 -7.36 -0.48
C VAL A 252 -30.12 -7.06 0.96
N ALA A 253 -31.22 -6.32 1.17
CA ALA A 253 -31.76 -6.08 2.52
C ALA A 253 -32.23 -7.38 3.20
N HIS A 254 -32.81 -8.30 2.42
CA HIS A 254 -33.25 -9.61 2.93
C HIS A 254 -32.08 -10.50 3.37
N ARG A 255 -30.97 -10.49 2.62
CA ARG A 255 -29.75 -11.25 2.97
C ARG A 255 -29.02 -10.65 4.17
N ALA A 256 -29.00 -9.32 4.30
CA ALA A 256 -28.40 -8.63 5.45
C ALA A 256 -29.21 -8.87 6.74
N GLY A 257 -30.54 -8.82 6.68
CA GLY A 257 -31.41 -9.12 7.83
C GLY A 257 -31.27 -10.56 8.33
N GLN A 258 -31.07 -11.53 7.43
CA GLN A 258 -30.83 -12.93 7.82
C GLN A 258 -29.47 -13.14 8.50
N ALA A 259 -28.43 -12.38 8.10
CA ALA A 259 -27.12 -12.45 8.74
C ALA A 259 -27.13 -11.87 10.17
N GLU A 260 -27.92 -10.82 10.41
CA GLU A 260 -28.13 -10.24 11.74
C GLU A 260 -28.98 -11.14 12.66
N GLU A 261 -30.00 -11.84 12.13
CA GLU A 261 -30.78 -12.81 12.92
C GLU A 261 -29.94 -14.00 13.40
N VAL A 262 -28.97 -14.46 12.59
CA VAL A 262 -28.04 -15.54 12.97
C VAL A 262 -27.03 -15.07 14.03
N GLN A 263 -26.53 -13.83 13.94
CA GLN A 263 -25.64 -13.28 14.97
C GLN A 263 -26.37 -12.88 16.27
N GLN A 264 -27.65 -12.47 16.19
CA GLN A 264 -28.48 -12.19 17.36
C GLN A 264 -28.89 -13.46 18.10
N THR A 265 -29.16 -14.57 17.39
CA THR A 265 -29.43 -15.87 18.03
C THR A 265 -28.18 -16.44 18.71
N GLU A 266 -26.98 -16.20 18.17
CA GLU A 266 -25.71 -16.57 18.83
C GLU A 266 -25.38 -15.68 20.04
N LYS A 267 -25.67 -14.37 19.98
CA LYS A 267 -25.45 -13.44 21.11
C LYS A 267 -26.52 -13.51 22.21
N GLN A 268 -27.76 -13.90 21.89
CA GLN A 268 -28.83 -14.06 22.89
C GLN A 268 -28.60 -15.23 23.86
N MET A 269 -27.60 -16.09 23.62
CA MET A 269 -27.15 -17.08 24.61
C MET A 269 -26.11 -16.55 25.61
N SER A 270 -25.60 -15.31 25.48
CA SER A 270 -24.73 -14.68 26.49
C SER A 270 -25.31 -13.36 27.01
N ALA A 271 -26.19 -13.49 28.00
CA ALA A 271 -26.52 -12.58 29.09
C ALA A 271 -26.56 -11.03 28.87
N ASN A 272 -27.75 -10.55 29.20
CA ASN A 272 -28.27 -9.19 29.43
C ASN A 272 -27.37 -8.08 30.03
N ALA A 273 -27.75 -6.88 29.58
CA ALA A 273 -27.83 -5.58 30.27
C ALA A 273 -26.62 -4.63 30.21
N THR A 274 -26.63 -3.70 29.24
CA THR A 274 -26.56 -2.26 29.54
C THR A 274 -27.31 -1.46 28.46
N GLN A 275 -27.95 -0.39 28.92
CA GLN A 275 -28.98 0.41 28.25
C GLN A 275 -28.52 1.15 26.99
N ALA A 276 -29.51 1.38 26.14
CA ALA A 276 -29.48 2.04 24.85
C ALA A 276 -28.75 3.39 24.85
N SER A 277 -27.79 3.51 23.95
CA SER A 277 -27.34 4.78 23.36
C SER A 277 -27.54 4.65 21.85
N GLN A 278 -28.71 5.05 21.37
CA GLN A 278 -29.06 5.05 19.95
C GLN A 278 -28.44 6.29 19.27
N PRO A 279 -27.82 6.20 18.09
CA PRO A 279 -27.05 7.34 17.57
C PRO A 279 -27.96 8.40 16.96
N LEU A 280 -27.87 9.61 17.53
CA LEU A 280 -28.44 10.90 17.10
C LEU A 280 -27.81 11.43 15.77
N ALA A 281 -27.55 10.56 14.80
CA ALA A 281 -26.78 10.85 13.57
C ALA A 281 -27.63 10.95 12.29
N LEU A 282 -28.90 10.58 12.34
CA LEU A 282 -29.79 10.61 11.18
C LEU A 282 -30.28 12.01 10.80
N LEU A 283 -30.21 12.99 11.72
CA LEU A 283 -30.70 14.37 11.50
C LEU A 283 -29.89 15.16 10.45
N SER A 284 -28.70 14.71 10.08
CA SER A 284 -27.86 15.37 9.06
C SER A 284 -28.01 14.82 7.64
N ALA A 285 -28.75 13.73 7.44
CA ALA A 285 -29.10 13.25 6.10
C ALA A 285 -30.21 14.12 5.49
N SER A 286 -30.23 14.28 4.16
CA SER A 286 -31.30 15.04 3.49
C SER A 286 -32.67 14.41 3.81
N HIS A 287 -33.72 15.23 3.98
CA HIS A 287 -35.07 14.77 4.32
C HIS A 287 -35.58 13.67 3.36
N ARG A 288 -35.13 13.71 2.10
CA ARG A 288 -35.43 12.68 1.09
C ARG A 288 -34.74 11.34 1.39
N ALA A 289 -33.47 11.36 1.80
CA ALA A 289 -32.73 10.16 2.20
C ALA A 289 -33.31 9.55 3.48
N GLN A 290 -33.69 10.38 4.46
CA GLN A 290 -34.38 9.94 5.67
C GLN A 290 -35.69 9.21 5.34
N GLN A 291 -36.54 9.79 4.49
CA GLN A 291 -37.82 9.17 4.11
C GLN A 291 -37.63 7.86 3.35
N GLU A 292 -36.62 7.76 2.49
CA GLU A 292 -36.37 6.55 1.71
C GLU A 292 -35.80 5.41 2.57
N LEU A 293 -34.90 5.71 3.51
CA LEU A 293 -34.40 4.73 4.50
C LEU A 293 -35.54 4.22 5.40
N LEU A 294 -36.45 5.10 5.79
CA LEU A 294 -37.63 4.77 6.61
C LEU A 294 -38.64 3.91 5.83
N ARG A 295 -38.87 4.23 4.55
CA ARG A 295 -39.74 3.47 3.64
C ARG A 295 -39.21 2.05 3.41
N ARG A 296 -37.89 1.87 3.45
CA ARG A 296 -37.19 0.60 3.22
C ARG A 296 -36.90 -0.19 4.50
N GLY A 297 -37.32 0.30 5.67
CA GLY A 297 -37.16 -0.40 6.96
C GLY A 297 -35.73 -0.45 7.50
N LEU A 298 -34.79 0.28 6.89
CA LEU A 298 -33.37 0.31 7.27
C LEU A 298 -33.11 1.19 8.50
N ILE A 299 -34.06 2.05 8.85
CA ILE A 299 -34.08 2.86 10.08
C ILE A 299 -35.49 2.85 10.67
N SER A 300 -35.60 2.91 12.01
CA SER A 300 -36.90 2.92 12.68
C SER A 300 -37.52 4.32 12.72
N LYS A 301 -38.86 4.40 12.76
CA LYS A 301 -39.60 5.65 12.99
C LYS A 301 -39.21 6.38 14.28
N ALA A 302 -38.66 5.67 15.26
CA ALA A 302 -38.22 6.24 16.54
C ALA A 302 -36.84 6.92 16.46
N SER A 303 -36.17 6.86 15.30
CA SER A 303 -34.80 7.34 15.08
C SER A 303 -34.72 8.70 14.36
N LEU A 304 -35.87 9.37 14.14
CA LEU A 304 -36.02 10.75 13.65
C LEU A 304 -36.51 11.65 14.78
#